data_AF-A0A8J2WYZ7-F1
#
_entry.id   AF-A0A8J2WYZ7-F1
#
_cell.length_a   1.000
_cell.length_b   1.000
_cell.length_c   1.000
_cell.angle_alpha   90.00
_cell.angle_beta   90.00
_cell.angle_gamma   90.00
#
_symmetry.space_group_name_H-M   'P 1'
#
loop_
_entity.id
_entity.type
_entity.pdbx_description
1 polymer ?
#
loop_
_entity_poly.entity_id
_entity_poly.type
_entity_poly.pdbx_seq_one_letter_code
_entity_poly.pdbx_strand_id
1 'polypeptide(L)'
;MRTAALFIAATTWALQPLQPRRRRRAVIRMISERQIPAYVQTMKLYESEHGVETLPACGSATVKFVEHDGSHLISHSQEPLFSKAETQAIIDEAEERAARMGGWTTKRHANYATTDVPVQELPRTHEWFREKALPEVLYPFLATSYKDLLPSTEPLRVVDAFVVKYNATAGQSFLKPHRDGSVVSFNIALNDMSEYEGGGTWIARLARDDPPGSIRSDRGHVLAHASGMLHGGHEVESGVRYILVCFVILKNFANFATRFYQAVRDQDPEEFEPLPPGIEGVDSA
;
A
#
# COMPACT_ATOMS: atom_id res chain seq x y z
N MET A 1 -51.81 27.42 -69.98
CA MET A 1 -52.76 26.74 -69.06
C MET A 1 -52.56 25.24 -69.16
N ARG A 2 -51.81 24.65 -68.22
CA ARG A 2 -51.80 23.21 -67.93
C ARG A 2 -51.59 23.04 -66.43
N THR A 3 -52.61 22.49 -65.80
CA THR A 3 -52.70 22.10 -64.39
C THR A 3 -51.78 20.91 -64.13
N ALA A 4 -51.05 20.89 -63.02
CA ALA A 4 -50.38 19.70 -62.53
C ALA A 4 -50.47 19.61 -61.00
N ALA A 5 -50.94 18.44 -60.57
CA ALA A 5 -51.41 18.03 -59.26
C ALA A 5 -50.40 18.19 -58.12
N LEU A 6 -50.94 18.59 -56.96
CA LEU A 6 -50.29 18.55 -55.65
C LEU A 6 -50.39 17.11 -55.11
N PHE A 7 -49.26 16.40 -54.98
CA PHE A 7 -49.20 15.12 -54.26
C PHE A 7 -48.79 15.37 -52.81
N ILE A 8 -49.72 15.10 -51.88
CA ILE A 8 -49.43 15.06 -50.44
C ILE A 8 -48.98 13.64 -50.12
N ALA A 9 -47.67 13.46 -49.89
CA ALA A 9 -47.13 12.23 -49.34
C ALA A 9 -47.18 12.31 -47.81
N ALA A 10 -48.08 11.54 -47.19
CA ALA A 10 -48.08 11.33 -45.74
C ALA A 10 -46.90 10.41 -45.37
N THR A 11 -45.86 10.97 -44.76
CA THR A 11 -44.77 10.19 -44.15
C THR A 11 -45.11 9.89 -42.70
N THR A 12 -45.49 8.65 -42.44
CA THR A 12 -45.57 8.06 -41.10
C THR A 12 -44.17 8.00 -40.48
N TRP A 13 -43.93 8.83 -39.47
CA TRP A 13 -42.74 8.74 -38.63
C TRP A 13 -42.90 7.56 -37.67
N ALA A 14 -42.35 6.41 -38.04
CA ALA A 14 -42.09 5.34 -37.08
C ALA A 14 -40.97 5.80 -36.14
N LEU A 15 -41.28 5.97 -34.85
CA LEU A 15 -40.31 6.19 -33.79
C LEU A 15 -39.34 5.00 -33.75
N GLN A 16 -38.11 5.18 -34.22
CA GLN A 16 -37.03 4.23 -33.94
C GLN A 16 -36.72 4.27 -32.43
N PRO A 17 -36.64 3.12 -31.74
CA PRO A 17 -36.22 3.11 -30.34
C PRO A 17 -34.80 3.65 -30.22
N LEU A 18 -34.62 4.67 -29.38
CA LEU A 18 -33.33 5.19 -28.97
C LEU A 18 -32.47 4.03 -28.46
N GLN A 19 -31.46 3.62 -29.23
CA GLN A 19 -30.47 2.69 -28.71
C GLN A 19 -29.75 3.35 -27.52
N PRO A 20 -29.60 2.65 -26.39
CA PRO A 20 -28.89 3.20 -25.25
C PRO A 20 -27.46 3.53 -25.68
N ARG A 21 -27.09 4.80 -25.61
CA ARG A 21 -25.70 5.25 -25.81
C ARG A 21 -24.82 4.46 -24.84
N ARG A 22 -24.02 3.53 -25.37
CA ARG A 22 -22.93 2.88 -24.62
C ARG A 22 -22.11 3.99 -23.96
N ARG A 23 -22.22 4.13 -22.64
CA ARG A 23 -21.26 4.93 -21.86
C ARG A 23 -19.91 4.29 -22.14
N ARG A 24 -19.01 5.01 -22.83
CA ARG A 24 -17.61 4.62 -22.90
C ARG A 24 -17.10 4.59 -21.47
N ARG A 25 -16.95 3.41 -20.88
CA ARG A 25 -16.13 3.23 -19.68
C ARG A 25 -14.74 3.73 -20.07
N ALA A 26 -14.25 4.75 -19.37
CA ALA A 26 -12.86 5.12 -19.50
C ALA A 26 -12.03 3.90 -19.08
N VAL A 27 -11.30 3.31 -20.02
CA VAL A 27 -10.32 2.25 -19.73
C VAL A 27 -9.23 2.93 -18.90
N ILE A 28 -9.22 2.67 -17.60
CA ILE A 28 -8.15 3.12 -16.71
C ILE A 28 -6.95 2.25 -17.05
N ARG A 29 -6.04 2.74 -17.89
CA ARG A 29 -4.74 2.09 -18.12
C ARG A 29 -3.99 2.03 -16.79
N MET A 30 -3.74 0.82 -16.30
CA MET A 30 -2.87 0.61 -15.13
C MET A 30 -1.42 0.78 -15.58
N ILE A 31 -0.83 1.92 -15.28
CA ILE A 31 0.58 2.22 -15.58
C ILE A 31 1.45 1.45 -14.60
N SER A 32 2.64 1.02 -15.03
CA SER A 32 3.58 0.41 -14.11
C SER A 32 3.98 1.37 -13.00
N GLU A 33 4.18 0.90 -11.78
CA GLU A 33 4.84 1.71 -10.75
C GLU A 33 6.24 2.14 -11.21
N ARG A 34 6.95 1.27 -11.95
CA ARG A 34 8.23 1.61 -12.60
C ARG A 34 8.12 2.65 -13.70
N GLN A 35 6.92 2.91 -14.20
CA GLN A 35 6.67 3.93 -15.22
C GLN A 35 6.22 5.25 -14.58
N ILE A 36 6.01 5.32 -13.26
CA ILE A 36 5.79 6.58 -12.55
C ILE A 36 7.15 7.19 -12.19
N PRO A 37 7.60 8.28 -12.84
CA PRO A 37 8.91 8.86 -12.58
C PRO A 37 9.10 9.26 -11.11
N ALA A 38 8.03 9.74 -10.46
CA ALA A 38 8.02 10.08 -9.04
C ALA A 38 8.30 8.86 -8.14
N TYR A 39 7.73 7.70 -8.44
CA TYR A 39 8.01 6.46 -7.70
C TYR A 39 9.47 6.04 -7.85
N VAL A 40 9.94 5.98 -9.10
CA VAL A 40 11.30 5.51 -9.41
C VAL A 40 12.36 6.39 -8.75
N GLN A 41 12.14 7.70 -8.71
CA GLN A 41 13.05 8.64 -8.03
C GLN A 41 13.10 8.43 -6.50
N THR A 42 12.03 7.90 -5.92
CA THR A 42 11.95 7.61 -4.48
C THR A 42 12.46 6.23 -4.08
N MET A 43 12.56 5.27 -5.01
CA MET A 43 13.09 3.95 -4.68
C MET A 43 14.59 4.00 -4.42
N LYS A 44 15.01 3.74 -3.18
CA LYS A 44 16.41 3.63 -2.77
C LYS A 44 16.54 2.57 -1.68
N LEU A 45 17.64 1.82 -1.72
CA LEU A 45 17.99 0.96 -0.59
C LEU A 45 18.34 1.84 0.61
N TYR A 46 17.69 1.58 1.73
CA TYR A 46 18.02 2.18 3.01
C TYR A 46 19.13 1.36 3.68
N GLU A 47 20.34 1.90 3.62
CA GLU A 47 21.55 1.31 4.19
C GLU A 47 22.19 2.30 5.17
N SER A 48 22.65 1.84 6.32
CA SER A 48 23.42 2.68 7.26
C SER A 48 24.69 3.20 6.60
N GLU A 49 25.10 4.43 6.93
CA GLU A 49 26.38 4.98 6.45
C GLU A 49 27.59 4.21 7.01
N HIS A 50 27.39 3.57 8.17
CA HIS A 50 28.40 2.77 8.86
C HIS A 50 28.53 1.34 8.30
N GLY A 51 27.78 0.98 7.25
CA GLY A 51 27.76 -0.35 6.65
C GLY A 51 26.74 -1.28 7.31
N VAL A 52 26.11 -2.12 6.49
CA VAL A 52 25.08 -3.10 6.91
C VAL A 52 25.67 -4.50 7.13
N GLU A 53 27.00 -4.67 7.06
CA GLU A 53 27.66 -5.97 7.16
C GLU A 53 27.68 -6.55 8.58
N THR A 54 27.37 -5.74 9.58
CA THR A 54 27.17 -6.22 10.96
C THR A 54 25.83 -5.73 11.47
N LEU A 55 24.74 -6.29 10.95
CA LEU A 55 23.48 -6.27 11.69
C LEU A 55 23.76 -7.01 13.01
N PRO A 56 23.63 -6.36 14.19
CA PRO A 56 23.82 -7.06 15.44
C PRO A 56 22.87 -8.26 15.49
N ALA A 57 23.37 -9.39 15.98
CA ALA A 57 22.57 -10.59 16.17
C ALA A 57 21.38 -10.23 17.07
N CYS A 58 20.21 -10.11 16.46
CA CYS A 58 18.90 -10.02 17.10
C CYS A 58 18.85 -9.10 18.34
N GLY A 59 18.60 -7.80 18.13
CA GLY A 59 18.12 -6.92 19.20
C GLY A 59 16.93 -7.54 19.97
N SER A 60 16.83 -7.20 21.25
CA SER A 60 15.92 -7.75 22.27
C SER A 60 14.42 -7.49 22.04
N ALA A 61 13.97 -7.24 20.81
CA ALA A 61 12.60 -6.88 20.50
C ALA A 61 11.65 -8.06 20.75
N THR A 62 10.69 -7.89 21.65
CA THR A 62 9.69 -8.90 21.95
C THR A 62 8.59 -8.90 20.88
N VAL A 63 8.51 -9.96 20.08
CA VAL A 63 7.54 -10.11 18.98
C VAL A 63 6.35 -10.94 19.44
N LYS A 64 5.12 -10.54 19.06
CA LYS A 64 3.93 -11.40 19.12
C LYS A 64 3.54 -11.79 17.72
N PHE A 65 3.49 -13.09 17.47
CA PHE A 65 2.93 -13.60 16.23
C PHE A 65 1.41 -13.43 16.28
N VAL A 66 0.83 -12.91 15.20
CA VAL A 66 -0.63 -12.84 15.06
C VAL A 66 -1.08 -14.19 14.56
N GLU A 67 -1.53 -15.03 15.48
CA GLU A 67 -1.98 -16.38 15.17
C GLU A 67 -3.31 -16.36 14.43
N HIS A 68 -3.32 -16.98 13.27
CA HIS A 68 -4.53 -17.31 12.52
C HIS A 68 -4.54 -18.77 12.06
N ASP A 69 -3.36 -19.41 11.99
CA ASP A 69 -3.17 -20.83 11.65
C ASP A 69 -1.73 -21.34 11.88
N GLY A 70 -0.95 -20.68 12.74
CA GLY A 70 0.45 -21.05 13.01
C GLY A 70 1.43 -20.79 11.85
N SER A 71 1.03 -20.11 10.77
CA SER A 71 1.92 -19.85 9.62
C SER A 71 2.94 -18.72 9.83
N HIS A 72 2.83 -17.95 10.92
CA HIS A 72 3.73 -16.82 11.26
C HIS A 72 3.89 -15.75 10.15
N LEU A 73 2.95 -15.67 9.19
CA LEU A 73 3.02 -14.69 8.09
C LEU A 73 2.69 -13.25 8.53
N ILE A 74 2.20 -13.07 9.76
CA ILE A 74 1.81 -11.78 10.34
C ILE A 74 2.44 -11.69 11.74
N SER A 75 3.16 -10.60 11.99
CA SER A 75 3.86 -10.34 13.26
C SER A 75 3.55 -8.93 13.74
N HIS A 76 3.29 -8.79 15.04
CA HIS A 76 2.93 -7.52 15.68
C HIS A 76 3.79 -7.33 16.94
N SER A 77 4.22 -6.11 17.22
CA SER A 77 5.01 -5.86 18.43
C SER A 77 4.15 -5.99 19.70
N GLN A 78 4.68 -6.65 20.74
CA GLN A 78 3.94 -6.79 22.02
C GLN A 78 3.82 -5.48 22.77
N GLU A 79 4.80 -4.61 22.59
CA GLU A 79 4.93 -3.31 23.20
C GLU A 79 5.23 -2.27 22.11
N PRO A 80 5.01 -0.97 22.37
CA PRO A 80 5.42 0.07 21.45
C PRO A 80 6.95 0.06 21.31
N LEU A 81 7.43 -0.09 20.08
CA LEU A 81 8.87 -0.09 19.78
C LEU A 81 9.44 1.32 19.60
N PHE A 82 8.56 2.32 19.46
CA PHE A 82 8.91 3.72 19.29
C PHE A 82 8.13 4.59 20.26
N SER A 83 8.80 5.61 20.78
CA SER A 83 8.19 6.54 21.72
C SER A 83 7.21 7.50 21.04
N LYS A 84 6.38 8.14 21.85
CA LYS A 84 5.51 9.24 21.40
C LYS A 84 6.29 10.41 20.81
N ALA A 85 7.45 10.73 21.38
CA ALA A 85 8.28 11.81 20.87
C ALA A 85 8.87 11.50 19.48
N GLU A 86 9.36 10.27 19.27
CA GLU A 86 9.89 9.85 17.97
C GLU A 86 8.80 9.83 16.90
N THR A 87 7.66 9.20 17.20
CA THR A 87 6.55 9.12 16.24
C THR A 87 5.94 10.48 15.92
N GLN A 88 5.86 11.39 16.91
CA GLN A 88 5.40 12.76 16.67
C GLN A 88 6.39 13.55 15.80
N ALA A 89 7.71 13.42 16.02
CA ALA A 89 8.71 14.11 15.21
C ALA A 89 8.62 13.74 13.72
N ILE A 90 8.25 12.48 13.41
CA ILE A 90 8.01 12.02 12.03
C ILE A 90 6.79 12.71 11.42
N ILE A 91 5.69 12.80 12.18
CA ILE A 91 4.46 13.49 11.74
C ILE A 91 4.74 14.96 11.48
N ASP A 92 5.41 15.63 12.43
CA ASP A 92 5.71 17.05 12.37
C ASP A 92 6.54 17.37 11.12
N GLU A 93 7.60 16.60 10.85
CA GLU A 93 8.42 16.80 9.66
C GLU A 93 7.65 16.54 8.35
N ALA A 94 6.77 15.53 8.33
CA ALA A 94 5.95 15.23 7.16
C ALA A 94 4.94 16.36 6.86
N GLU A 95 4.30 16.93 7.88
CA GLU A 95 3.41 18.08 7.73
C GLU A 95 4.17 19.35 7.35
N GLU A 96 5.34 19.60 7.94
CA GLU A 96 6.23 20.71 7.55
C GLU A 96 6.61 20.62 6.06
N ARG A 97 7.01 19.41 5.60
CA ARG A 97 7.30 19.16 4.20
C ARG A 97 6.06 19.44 3.34
N ALA A 98 4.90 18.90 3.73
CA ALA A 98 3.67 19.08 2.97
C ALA A 98 3.31 20.56 2.84
N ALA A 99 3.38 21.33 3.93
CA ALA A 99 3.12 22.77 3.93
C ALA A 99 4.07 23.52 2.98
N ARG A 100 5.37 23.23 3.03
CA ARG A 100 6.39 23.85 2.17
C ARG A 100 6.16 23.61 0.68
N MET A 101 5.62 22.44 0.33
CA MET A 101 5.49 21.97 -1.05
C MET A 101 4.07 22.10 -1.62
N GLY A 102 3.16 22.73 -0.88
CA GLY A 102 1.77 22.94 -1.30
C GLY A 102 0.85 21.72 -1.13
N GLY A 103 1.26 20.72 -0.35
CA GLY A 103 0.45 19.56 0.01
C GLY A 103 1.22 18.24 0.07
N TRP A 104 0.48 17.20 0.44
CA TRP A 104 0.90 15.81 0.39
C TRP A 104 0.89 15.30 -1.06
N THR A 105 1.74 14.32 -1.39
CA THR A 105 1.70 13.68 -2.71
C THR A 105 0.55 12.68 -2.76
N THR A 106 -0.04 12.44 -3.94
CA THR A 106 -1.24 11.58 -4.09
C THR A 106 -1.15 10.58 -5.25
N LYS A 107 -0.03 10.57 -5.98
CA LYS A 107 0.15 9.79 -7.22
C LYS A 107 1.53 9.13 -7.29
N ARG A 108 2.14 8.84 -6.15
CA ARG A 108 3.46 8.23 -6.11
C ARG A 108 3.39 6.78 -6.59
N HIS A 109 2.44 5.98 -6.12
CA HIS A 109 2.19 4.63 -6.63
C HIS A 109 1.09 4.61 -7.71
N ALA A 110 1.16 3.65 -8.64
CA ALA A 110 0.28 3.60 -9.81
C ALA A 110 -1.04 2.88 -9.56
N ASN A 111 -0.95 1.71 -8.93
CA ASN A 111 -2.11 0.85 -8.73
C ASN A 111 -2.85 1.23 -7.45
N TYR A 112 -2.08 1.51 -6.39
CA TYR A 112 -2.59 1.74 -5.04
C TYR A 112 -1.95 2.99 -4.46
N ALA A 113 -2.22 4.13 -5.10
CA ALA A 113 -1.70 5.43 -4.69
C ALA A 113 -2.19 5.78 -3.28
N THR A 114 -1.25 6.23 -2.45
CA THR A 114 -1.52 6.77 -1.12
C THR A 114 -1.33 8.28 -1.08
N THR A 115 -2.02 8.95 -0.17
CA THR A 115 -1.69 10.32 0.23
C THR A 115 -0.47 10.24 1.15
N ASP A 116 0.72 10.44 0.58
CA ASP A 116 1.98 10.11 1.26
C ASP A 116 3.12 11.09 1.01
N VAL A 117 4.16 10.97 1.84
CA VAL A 117 5.45 11.64 1.69
C VAL A 117 6.56 10.59 1.83
N PRO A 118 7.49 10.48 0.85
CA PRO A 118 8.61 9.56 0.94
C PRO A 118 9.59 10.00 2.04
N VAL A 119 10.11 9.07 2.82
CA VAL A 119 11.03 9.36 3.94
C VAL A 119 12.30 10.04 3.45
N GLN A 120 12.75 9.83 2.21
CA GLN A 120 13.91 10.53 1.64
C GLN A 120 13.72 12.05 1.49
N GLU A 121 12.48 12.54 1.50
CA GLU A 121 12.17 13.97 1.50
C GLU A 121 12.04 14.57 2.92
N LEU A 122 12.28 13.75 3.94
CA LEU A 122 12.21 14.07 5.37
C LEU A 122 13.60 13.87 5.99
N PRO A 123 14.53 14.84 5.91
CA PRO A 123 15.93 14.62 6.27
C PRO A 123 16.17 14.10 7.69
N ARG A 124 15.44 14.60 8.69
CA ARG A 124 15.58 14.17 10.09
C ARG A 124 15.07 12.76 10.28
N THR A 125 13.89 12.46 9.72
CA THR A 125 13.28 11.12 9.73
C THR A 125 14.17 10.14 8.96
N HIS A 126 14.71 10.52 7.80
CA HIS A 126 15.59 9.69 7.00
C HIS A 126 16.86 9.29 7.76
N GLU A 127 17.53 10.26 8.39
CA GLU A 127 18.71 10.00 9.22
C GLU A 127 18.38 9.11 10.42
N TRP A 128 17.35 9.46 11.21
CA TRP A 128 16.91 8.64 12.35
C TRP A 128 16.55 7.21 11.94
N PHE A 129 15.81 7.07 10.84
CA PHE A 129 15.34 5.79 10.35
C PHE A 129 16.51 4.89 9.94
N ARG A 130 17.48 5.46 9.22
CA ARG A 130 18.64 4.77 8.68
C ARG A 130 19.68 4.42 9.73
N GLU A 131 20.00 5.35 10.63
CA GLU A 131 21.09 5.18 11.61
C GLU A 131 20.62 4.54 12.93
N LYS A 132 19.33 4.61 13.27
CA LYS A 132 18.81 4.08 14.54
C LYS A 132 17.69 3.06 14.34
N ALA A 133 16.55 3.49 13.77
CA ALA A 133 15.35 2.65 13.76
C ALA A 133 15.56 1.32 13.02
N LEU A 134 16.22 1.35 11.87
CA LEU A 134 16.53 0.16 11.08
C LEU A 134 17.49 -0.81 11.80
N PRO A 135 18.74 -0.42 12.11
CA PRO A 135 19.72 -1.35 12.68
C PRO A 135 19.39 -1.82 14.09
N GLU A 136 18.83 -0.95 14.94
CA GLU A 136 18.66 -1.25 16.38
C GLU A 136 17.31 -1.89 16.70
N VAL A 137 16.27 -1.63 15.91
CA VAL A 137 14.88 -2.02 16.25
C VAL A 137 14.24 -2.86 15.15
N LEU A 138 14.13 -2.33 13.93
CA LEU A 138 13.30 -2.92 12.87
C LEU A 138 13.94 -4.18 12.26
N TYR A 139 15.24 -4.17 11.96
CA TYR A 139 15.89 -5.38 11.44
C TYR A 139 15.91 -6.51 12.47
N PRO A 140 16.20 -6.28 13.77
CA PRO A 140 15.95 -7.27 14.82
C PRO A 140 14.51 -7.81 14.89
N PHE A 141 13.51 -6.92 14.83
CA PHE A 141 12.10 -7.29 14.83
C PHE A 141 11.75 -8.19 13.65
N LEU A 142 12.20 -7.82 12.43
CA LEU A 142 11.98 -8.61 11.22
C LEU A 142 12.75 -9.93 11.26
N ALA A 143 13.99 -9.93 11.75
CA ALA A 143 14.79 -11.14 11.89
C ALA A 143 14.10 -12.16 12.80
N THR A 144 13.55 -11.71 13.93
CA THR A 144 12.75 -12.56 14.82
C THR A 144 11.45 -13.02 14.18
N SER A 145 10.76 -12.11 13.49
CA SER A 145 9.45 -12.37 12.87
C SER A 145 9.51 -13.44 11.77
N TYR A 146 10.62 -13.54 11.04
CA TYR A 146 10.73 -14.37 9.83
C TYR A 146 11.84 -15.43 9.89
N LYS A 147 12.46 -15.65 11.06
CA LYS A 147 13.59 -16.59 11.24
C LYS A 147 13.31 -18.01 10.73
N ASP A 148 12.06 -18.47 10.82
CA ASP A 148 11.66 -19.83 10.44
C ASP A 148 11.06 -19.89 9.02
N LEU A 149 10.83 -18.73 8.39
CA LEU A 149 10.19 -18.60 7.08
C LEU A 149 11.17 -18.23 5.96
N LEU A 150 12.30 -17.61 6.32
CA LEU A 150 13.34 -17.20 5.39
C LEU A 150 14.63 -18.00 5.65
N PRO A 151 15.33 -18.46 4.61
CA PRO A 151 16.63 -19.14 4.78
C PRO A 151 17.68 -18.28 5.50
N SER A 152 17.59 -16.95 5.32
CA SER A 152 18.35 -15.96 6.07
C SER A 152 17.59 -14.64 6.09
N THR A 153 17.65 -13.94 7.22
CA THR A 153 17.08 -12.59 7.41
C THR A 153 18.13 -11.48 7.27
N GLU A 154 19.43 -11.84 7.23
CA GLU A 154 20.56 -10.95 6.99
C GLU A 154 20.43 -10.09 5.71
N PRO A 155 19.92 -10.59 4.56
CA PRO A 155 19.82 -9.78 3.36
C PRO A 155 18.59 -8.85 3.34
N LEU A 156 17.73 -8.83 4.36
CA LEU A 156 16.56 -7.94 4.37
C LEU A 156 16.98 -6.47 4.23
N ARG A 157 16.42 -5.75 3.25
CA ARG A 157 16.66 -4.32 3.04
C ARG A 157 15.36 -3.60 2.75
N VAL A 158 15.14 -2.47 3.41
CA VAL A 158 14.07 -1.55 3.02
C VAL A 158 14.44 -0.88 1.70
N VAL A 159 13.54 -0.95 0.72
CA VAL A 159 13.73 -0.36 -0.62
C VAL A 159 12.84 0.86 -0.86
N ASP A 160 11.79 1.00 -0.05
CA ASP A 160 10.92 2.15 -0.03
C ASP A 160 10.34 2.34 1.38
N ALA A 161 10.28 3.60 1.83
CA ALA A 161 9.71 3.98 3.11
C ALA A 161 9.03 5.34 2.97
N PHE A 162 7.81 5.46 3.51
CA PHE A 162 6.98 6.64 3.32
C PHE A 162 5.94 6.79 4.42
N VAL A 163 5.64 8.04 4.78
CA VAL A 163 4.58 8.38 5.72
C VAL A 163 3.27 8.50 4.94
N VAL A 164 2.24 7.77 5.36
CA VAL A 164 0.89 7.84 4.80
C VAL A 164 -0.01 8.60 5.75
N LYS A 165 -0.86 9.46 5.19
CA LYS A 165 -1.91 10.20 5.89
C LYS A 165 -3.28 9.74 5.41
N TYR A 166 -4.04 9.10 6.28
CA TYR A 166 -5.47 8.87 6.08
C TYR A 166 -6.27 9.93 6.82
N ASN A 167 -7.29 10.48 6.18
CA ASN A 167 -8.16 11.49 6.78
C ASN A 167 -9.61 11.23 6.36
N ALA A 168 -10.48 11.12 7.35
CA ALA A 168 -11.89 10.77 7.18
C ALA A 168 -12.69 11.84 6.40
N THR A 169 -12.24 13.10 6.46
CA THR A 169 -13.00 14.26 5.94
C THR A 169 -12.40 14.87 4.68
N ALA A 170 -11.12 14.59 4.39
CA ALA A 170 -10.41 15.19 3.27
C ALA A 170 -9.34 14.26 2.71
N GLY A 171 -9.27 14.12 1.39
CA GLY A 171 -8.27 13.30 0.73
C GLY A 171 -8.66 11.82 0.71
N GLN A 172 -7.90 10.97 1.40
CA GLN A 172 -8.02 9.52 1.35
C GLN A 172 -8.29 8.95 2.76
N SER A 173 -9.36 8.19 2.94
CA SER A 173 -9.72 7.54 4.22
C SER A 173 -9.36 6.05 4.28
N PHE A 174 -9.10 5.41 3.14
CA PHE A 174 -8.82 3.97 3.05
C PHE A 174 -7.91 3.65 1.87
N LEU A 175 -7.39 2.41 1.84
CA LEU A 175 -6.67 1.86 0.70
C LEU A 175 -7.24 0.50 0.33
N LYS A 176 -7.65 0.34 -0.93
CA LYS A 176 -8.30 -0.88 -1.44
C LYS A 176 -7.43 -2.13 -1.22
N PRO A 177 -8.04 -3.33 -1.12
CA PRO A 177 -7.31 -4.58 -1.08
C PRO A 177 -6.28 -4.73 -2.21
N HIS A 178 -5.04 -5.07 -1.86
CA HIS A 178 -3.91 -5.22 -2.77
C HIS A 178 -2.86 -6.19 -2.21
N ARG A 179 -1.81 -6.41 -2.99
CA ARG A 179 -0.58 -7.14 -2.63
C ARG A 179 0.61 -6.28 -2.99
N ASP A 180 1.63 -6.28 -2.14
CA ASP A 180 2.81 -5.47 -2.36
C ASP A 180 3.86 -6.21 -3.19
N GLY A 181 4.65 -5.46 -3.95
CA GLY A 181 5.72 -6.00 -4.80
C GLY A 181 7.01 -6.42 -4.06
N SER A 182 6.99 -6.46 -2.73
CA SER A 182 8.12 -6.79 -1.85
C SER A 182 8.04 -8.21 -1.29
N VAL A 183 9.01 -8.59 -0.44
CA VAL A 183 9.00 -9.89 0.28
C VAL A 183 8.20 -9.74 1.58
N VAL A 184 8.51 -8.70 2.34
CA VAL A 184 7.82 -8.33 3.58
C VAL A 184 7.43 -6.85 3.49
N SER A 185 6.26 -6.52 4.04
CA SER A 185 5.82 -5.15 4.28
C SER A 185 5.65 -4.97 5.78
N PHE A 186 5.98 -3.79 6.28
CA PHE A 186 5.61 -3.43 7.65
C PHE A 186 5.14 -1.99 7.73
N ASN A 187 4.33 -1.70 8.75
CA ASN A 187 3.95 -0.35 9.10
C ASN A 187 4.15 -0.06 10.58
N ILE A 188 4.48 1.20 10.87
CA ILE A 188 4.59 1.78 12.22
C ILE A 188 3.39 2.69 12.42
N ALA A 189 2.64 2.50 13.50
CA ALA A 189 1.58 3.43 13.90
C ALA A 189 2.19 4.71 14.48
N LEU A 190 1.87 5.87 13.91
CA LEU A 190 2.53 7.13 14.30
C LEU A 190 1.71 7.99 15.26
N ASN A 191 0.38 7.83 15.31
CA ASN A 191 -0.48 8.60 16.20
C ASN A 191 -1.43 7.74 17.06
N ASP A 192 -1.93 8.32 18.16
CA ASP A 192 -2.72 7.60 19.16
C ASP A 192 -4.05 7.14 18.54
N MET A 193 -4.53 5.94 18.88
CA MET A 193 -5.85 5.47 18.40
C MET A 193 -7.01 6.35 18.89
N SER A 194 -6.81 7.21 19.88
CA SER A 194 -7.82 8.19 20.31
C SER A 194 -7.98 9.36 19.34
N GLU A 195 -7.07 9.52 18.37
CA GLU A 195 -7.08 10.60 17.37
C GLU A 195 -7.92 10.24 16.14
N TYR A 196 -8.42 9.00 16.03
CA TYR A 196 -9.22 8.52 14.89
C TYR A 196 -10.11 7.31 15.22
N GLU A 197 -11.28 7.21 14.57
CA GLU A 197 -12.13 6.01 14.59
C GLU A 197 -11.98 5.22 13.28
N GLY A 198 -12.32 3.92 13.30
CA GLY A 198 -12.02 3.03 12.18
C GLY A 198 -10.52 2.89 11.93
N GLY A 199 -10.11 2.40 10.78
CA GLY A 199 -8.70 2.22 10.43
C GLY A 199 -8.11 0.87 10.84
N GLY A 200 -6.78 0.80 10.75
CA GLY A 200 -5.99 -0.42 10.89
C GLY A 200 -5.58 -1.01 9.54
N THR A 201 -5.01 -2.23 9.59
CA THR A 201 -4.58 -2.98 8.41
C THR A 201 -5.51 -4.18 8.27
N TRP A 202 -6.39 -4.12 7.27
CA TRP A 202 -7.27 -5.23 6.94
C TRP A 202 -6.47 -6.31 6.22
N ILE A 203 -6.60 -7.56 6.65
CA ILE A 203 -5.91 -8.70 6.03
C ILE A 203 -6.95 -9.76 5.70
N ALA A 204 -7.08 -10.11 4.42
CA ALA A 204 -8.14 -11.01 3.92
C ALA A 204 -8.16 -12.36 4.64
N ARG A 205 -6.99 -12.85 5.06
CA ARG A 205 -6.88 -14.10 5.81
C ARG A 205 -7.63 -14.01 7.15
N LEU A 206 -7.46 -12.91 7.88
CA LEU A 206 -8.11 -12.66 9.17
C LEU A 206 -9.59 -12.32 9.07
N ALA A 207 -10.06 -11.98 7.87
CA ALA A 207 -11.44 -11.56 7.62
C ALA A 207 -12.44 -12.74 7.54
N ARG A 208 -12.03 -13.97 7.88
CA ARG A 208 -12.90 -15.15 7.90
C ARG A 208 -13.80 -15.23 9.14
N ASP A 209 -13.46 -14.48 10.19
CA ASP A 209 -14.27 -14.34 11.39
C ASP A 209 -14.93 -12.94 11.38
N ASP A 210 -16.25 -12.89 11.65
CA ASP A 210 -17.02 -11.66 11.82
C ASP A 210 -16.86 -11.16 13.28
N PRO A 211 -16.52 -9.88 13.53
CA PRO A 211 -16.29 -8.80 12.56
C PRO A 211 -14.93 -8.87 11.85
N PRO A 212 -14.85 -8.52 10.55
CA PRO A 212 -13.70 -8.83 9.72
C PRO A 212 -12.43 -8.09 10.15
N GLY A 213 -11.40 -8.88 10.45
CA GLY A 213 -10.13 -8.49 11.09
C GLY A 213 -9.37 -7.36 10.40
N SER A 214 -9.50 -6.17 10.99
CA SER A 214 -8.51 -5.09 10.86
C SER A 214 -7.59 -5.13 12.07
N ILE A 215 -6.29 -5.35 11.84
CA ILE A 215 -5.31 -5.21 12.92
C ILE A 215 -5.13 -3.73 13.18
N ARG A 216 -5.56 -3.29 14.36
CA ARG A 216 -5.33 -1.95 14.88
C ARG A 216 -4.09 -1.96 15.76
N SER A 217 -3.17 -1.05 15.47
CA SER A 217 -1.94 -0.85 16.23
C SER A 217 -2.02 0.48 16.94
N ASP A 218 -1.75 0.50 18.25
CA ASP A 218 -1.56 1.75 18.97
C ASP A 218 -0.22 2.40 18.60
N ARG A 219 -0.06 3.68 18.94
CA ARG A 219 1.14 4.47 18.61
C ARG A 219 2.43 3.72 18.98
N GLY A 220 3.40 3.76 18.07
CA GLY A 220 4.72 3.16 18.26
C GLY A 220 4.79 1.65 18.01
N HIS A 221 3.66 0.96 17.84
CA HIS A 221 3.66 -0.45 17.48
C HIS A 221 4.03 -0.66 16.00
N VAL A 222 4.62 -1.82 15.74
CA VAL A 222 4.99 -2.28 14.39
C VAL A 222 4.15 -3.50 14.02
N LEU A 223 3.55 -3.47 12.84
CA LEU A 223 2.88 -4.59 12.21
C LEU A 223 3.64 -4.97 10.94
N ALA A 224 4.17 -6.19 10.88
CA ALA A 224 4.76 -6.78 9.67
C ALA A 224 3.88 -7.90 9.14
N HIS A 225 3.85 -8.04 7.82
CA HIS A 225 3.20 -9.17 7.15
C HIS A 225 3.93 -9.53 5.86
N ALA A 226 3.77 -10.77 5.42
CA ALA A 226 4.21 -11.17 4.09
C ALA A 226 3.50 -10.30 3.04
N SER A 227 4.28 -9.62 2.19
CA SER A 227 3.78 -8.66 1.18
C SER A 227 2.82 -9.28 0.19
N GLY A 228 2.99 -10.58 -0.07
CA GLY A 228 2.11 -11.33 -0.93
C GLY A 228 0.71 -11.49 -0.35
N MET A 229 0.42 -11.24 0.93
CA MET A 229 -0.93 -11.37 1.47
C MET A 229 -1.88 -10.30 0.93
N LEU A 230 -3.13 -10.67 0.65
CA LEU A 230 -4.16 -9.70 0.27
C LEU A 230 -4.54 -8.86 1.50
N HIS A 231 -4.29 -7.55 1.43
CA HIS A 231 -4.46 -6.64 2.56
C HIS A 231 -4.84 -5.23 2.09
N GLY A 232 -5.26 -4.35 2.99
CA GLY A 232 -5.61 -2.96 2.66
C GLY A 232 -5.64 -2.05 3.89
N GLY A 233 -5.65 -0.74 3.64
CA GLY A 233 -5.89 0.25 4.68
C GLY A 233 -7.37 0.27 4.99
N HIS A 234 -7.77 -0.22 6.16
CA HIS A 234 -9.18 -0.19 6.58
C HIS A 234 -9.64 1.27 6.74
N GLU A 235 -10.91 1.54 6.50
CA GLU A 235 -11.46 2.90 6.44
C GLU A 235 -11.36 3.63 7.77
N VAL A 236 -10.77 4.83 7.74
CA VAL A 236 -10.79 5.79 8.85
C VAL A 236 -12.09 6.57 8.78
N GLU A 237 -12.94 6.41 9.79
CA GLU A 237 -14.31 6.92 9.83
C GLU A 237 -14.38 8.33 10.43
N SER A 238 -13.45 8.66 11.33
CA SER A 238 -13.30 10.01 11.89
C SER A 238 -11.83 10.29 12.21
N GLY A 239 -11.46 11.58 12.25
CA GLY A 239 -10.11 12.01 12.57
C GLY A 239 -9.08 11.77 11.46
N VAL A 240 -7.81 11.67 11.86
CA VAL A 240 -6.66 11.52 10.96
C VAL A 240 -5.73 10.44 11.51
N ARG A 241 -5.28 9.53 10.64
CA ARG A 241 -4.37 8.44 10.99
C ARG A 241 -3.08 8.58 10.19
N TYR A 242 -1.95 8.49 10.88
CA TYR A 242 -0.62 8.48 10.28
C TYR A 242 0.06 7.12 10.50
N ILE A 243 0.66 6.60 9.44
CA ILE A 243 1.52 5.41 9.51
C ILE A 243 2.78 5.62 8.70
N LEU A 244 3.91 5.04 9.12
CA LEU A 244 5.11 4.91 8.29
C LEU A 244 5.08 3.50 7.69
N VAL A 245 5.03 3.40 6.37
CA VAL A 245 4.99 2.13 5.61
C VAL A 245 6.36 1.86 5.00
N CYS A 246 6.78 0.60 5.04
CA CYS A 246 8.05 0.15 4.47
C CYS A 246 7.88 -1.11 3.63
N PHE A 247 8.55 -1.15 2.48
CA PHE A 247 8.68 -2.32 1.63
C PHE A 247 10.08 -2.91 1.74
N VAL A 248 10.14 -4.22 2.01
CA VAL A 248 11.39 -4.94 2.30
C VAL A 248 11.67 -6.01 1.23
N ILE A 249 12.88 -5.99 0.68
CA ILE A 249 13.37 -7.00 -0.26
C ILE A 249 14.53 -7.77 0.36
N LEU A 250 14.98 -8.83 -0.32
CA LEU A 250 16.24 -9.50 -0.02
C LEU A 250 17.32 -8.93 -0.95
N LYS A 251 18.33 -8.25 -0.39
CA LYS A 251 19.51 -7.75 -1.11
C LYS A 251 20.18 -8.91 -1.83
N ASN A 252 20.63 -8.66 -3.07
CA ASN A 252 21.23 -9.65 -3.96
C ASN A 252 20.28 -10.79 -4.39
N PHE A 253 19.02 -10.81 -3.94
CA PHE A 253 18.01 -11.71 -4.46
C PHE A 253 17.29 -11.03 -5.63
N ALA A 254 17.52 -11.54 -6.83
CA ALA A 254 16.75 -11.11 -7.98
C ALA A 254 15.35 -11.74 -7.90
N ASN A 255 14.35 -10.96 -7.47
CA ASN A 255 12.95 -11.37 -7.58
C ASN A 255 12.51 -11.30 -9.05
N PHE A 256 12.96 -12.29 -9.83
CA PHE A 256 12.64 -12.41 -11.25
C PHE A 256 11.13 -12.56 -11.47
N ALA A 257 10.40 -13.20 -10.54
CA ALA A 257 8.94 -13.30 -10.62
C ALA A 257 8.28 -11.91 -10.59
N THR A 258 8.64 -11.04 -9.65
CA THR A 258 8.15 -9.64 -9.65
C THR A 258 8.63 -8.88 -10.88
N ARG A 259 9.89 -9.07 -11.32
CA ARG A 259 10.40 -8.42 -12.53
C ARG A 259 9.66 -8.87 -13.79
N PHE A 260 9.30 -10.15 -13.90
CA PHE A 260 8.58 -10.71 -15.03
C PHE A 260 7.09 -10.35 -14.97
N TYR A 261 6.46 -10.42 -13.79
CA TYR A 261 5.11 -9.92 -13.58
C TYR A 261 4.99 -8.45 -14.00
N GLN A 262 5.94 -7.61 -13.56
CA GLN A 262 6.02 -6.22 -13.98
C GLN A 262 6.30 -6.12 -15.48
N ALA A 263 7.26 -6.85 -16.05
CA ALA A 263 7.54 -6.79 -17.48
C ALA A 263 6.35 -7.19 -18.37
N VAL A 264 5.57 -8.21 -17.97
CA VAL A 264 4.35 -8.64 -18.67
C VAL A 264 3.26 -7.58 -18.55
N ARG A 265 2.98 -7.10 -17.33
CA ARG A 265 2.01 -6.01 -17.10
C ARG A 265 2.37 -4.74 -17.88
N ASP A 266 3.65 -4.42 -17.96
CA ASP A 266 4.15 -3.20 -18.60
C ASP A 266 4.13 -3.31 -20.13
N GLN A 267 4.09 -4.53 -20.68
CA GLN A 267 3.95 -4.82 -22.11
C GLN A 267 2.49 -4.90 -22.55
N ASP A 268 1.59 -5.39 -21.69
CA ASP A 268 0.15 -5.47 -21.99
C ASP A 268 -0.72 -5.11 -20.77
N PRO A 269 -0.96 -3.80 -20.52
CA PRO A 269 -1.77 -3.35 -19.39
C PRO A 269 -3.28 -3.65 -19.55
N GLU A 270 -3.72 -4.18 -20.69
CA GLU A 270 -5.13 -4.52 -20.98
C GLU A 270 -5.50 -5.97 -20.58
N GLU A 271 -4.51 -6.84 -20.34
CA GLU A 271 -4.72 -8.27 -20.00
C GLU A 271 -5.32 -8.51 -18.58
N PHE A 272 -5.35 -7.47 -17.74
CA PHE A 272 -5.86 -7.53 -16.37
C PHE A 272 -7.18 -6.75 -16.17
N GLU A 273 -8.09 -6.80 -17.14
CA GLU A 273 -9.50 -6.51 -16.87
C GLU A 273 -10.05 -7.49 -15.82
N PRO A 274 -11.05 -7.10 -14.99
CA PRO A 274 -11.80 -8.10 -14.22
C PRO A 274 -12.32 -9.16 -15.18
N LEU A 275 -12.29 -10.44 -14.76
CA LEU A 275 -12.78 -11.57 -15.56
C LEU A 275 -14.08 -11.17 -16.28
N PRO A 276 -14.20 -11.43 -17.59
CA PRO A 276 -15.41 -11.07 -18.32
C PRO A 276 -16.63 -11.65 -17.60
N PRO A 277 -17.75 -10.90 -17.52
CA PRO A 277 -18.97 -11.41 -16.89
C PRO A 277 -19.34 -12.77 -17.51
N GLY A 278 -19.37 -13.82 -16.70
CA GLY A 278 -19.61 -15.20 -17.16
C GLY A 278 -18.48 -16.21 -16.92
N ILE A 279 -17.34 -15.80 -16.35
CA ILE A 279 -16.41 -16.74 -15.68
C ILE A 279 -16.75 -16.76 -14.17
N GLU A 280 -17.97 -17.15 -13.86
CA GLU A 280 -18.33 -17.71 -12.55
C GLU A 280 -18.16 -19.23 -12.70
N GLY A 281 -17.16 -19.80 -12.04
CA GLY A 281 -16.85 -21.21 -12.29
C GLY A 281 -15.53 -21.68 -11.71
N VAL A 282 -15.29 -21.42 -10.43
CA VAL A 282 -14.88 -22.49 -9.53
C VAL A 282 -15.67 -22.26 -8.26
N ASP A 283 -16.87 -22.81 -8.22
CA ASP A 283 -17.55 -23.07 -6.96
C ASP A 283 -16.55 -23.79 -6.05
N SER A 284 -16.30 -23.20 -4.89
CA SER A 284 -15.62 -23.86 -3.79
C SER A 284 -16.43 -25.09 -3.40
N ALA A 285 -15.94 -26.26 -3.80
CA ALA A 285 -16.10 -27.48 -3.02
C ALA A 285 -15.00 -27.54 -1.96
#